data_AF-A0A935VR86-F1
#
_entry.id   AF-A0A935VR86-F1
#
_cell.length_a   1.000
_cell.length_b   1.000
_cell.length_c   1.000
_cell.angle_alpha   90.00
_cell.angle_beta   90.00
_cell.angle_gamma   90.00
#
_symmetry.space_group_name_H-M   'P 1'
#
loop_
_entity.id
_entity.type
_entity.pdbx_description
1 polymer ?
#
loop_
_entity_poly.entity_id
_entity_poly.type
_entity_poly.pdbx_seq_one_letter_code
_entity_poly.pdbx_strand_id
1 'polypeptide(L)'
;MSIKADGSLVAFGSSNGAVPVSGPGARFMWAGRKYAIRSGYVDASQWDNDNVGSASLGVGINIKASASTAVALNNGTWASGIHSMAIGDSTEASGPGLICFRACFKSY
;
A
#
# COMPACT_ATOMS: atom_id res chain seq x y z
N MET A 1 10.20 -5.59 -17.85
CA MET A 1 10.53 -6.57 -16.80
C MET A 1 11.67 -7.43 -17.32
N SER A 2 12.72 -7.65 -16.55
CA SER A 2 13.84 -8.52 -16.92
C SER A 2 14.02 -9.57 -15.85
N ILE A 3 14.12 -10.83 -16.26
CA ILE A 3 14.60 -11.94 -15.42
C ILE A 3 16.09 -12.08 -15.74
N LYS A 4 16.93 -12.09 -14.72
CA LYS A 4 18.38 -12.25 -14.85
C LYS A 4 18.76 -13.73 -14.76
N ALA A 5 19.96 -14.06 -15.24
CA ALA A 5 20.47 -15.44 -15.23
C ALA A 5 20.61 -16.03 -13.81
N ASP A 6 20.75 -15.18 -12.79
CA ASP A 6 20.77 -15.55 -11.37
C ASP A 6 19.37 -15.73 -10.76
N GLY A 7 18.31 -15.67 -11.58
CA GLY A 7 16.92 -15.78 -11.13
C GLY A 7 16.34 -14.51 -10.52
N SER A 8 17.09 -13.40 -10.48
CA SER A 8 16.57 -12.13 -9.98
C SER A 8 15.56 -11.51 -10.96
N LEU A 9 14.59 -10.80 -10.40
CA LEU A 9 13.56 -10.09 -11.14
C LEU A 9 13.76 -8.58 -11.01
N VAL A 10 13.81 -7.87 -12.14
CA VAL A 10 13.82 -6.40 -12.17
C VAL A 10 12.60 -5.87 -12.93
N ALA A 11 11.79 -5.07 -12.23
CA ALA A 11 10.68 -4.32 -12.80
C ALA A 11 11.01 -2.82 -12.78
N PHE A 12 10.93 -2.19 -13.94
CA PHE A 12 11.16 -0.74 -14.08
C PHE A 12 9.83 0.01 -13.98
N GLY A 13 9.90 1.23 -13.46
CA GLY A 13 8.80 2.19 -13.41
C GLY A 13 9.21 3.51 -14.05
N SER A 14 8.26 4.43 -14.23
CA SER A 14 8.52 5.81 -14.64
C SER A 14 7.95 6.76 -13.60
N SER A 15 8.24 8.06 -13.69
CA SER A 15 7.48 9.05 -12.93
C SER A 15 6.10 9.27 -13.55
N ASN A 16 5.16 9.66 -12.69
CA ASN A 16 3.83 10.20 -13.01
C ASN A 16 2.93 9.27 -13.83
N GLY A 17 1.89 8.75 -13.18
CA GLY A 17 0.76 8.10 -13.85
C GLY A 17 -0.08 7.24 -12.94
N ALA A 18 -0.92 6.41 -13.56
CA ALA A 18 -1.91 5.62 -12.87
C ALA A 18 -1.39 4.26 -12.38
N VAL A 19 -2.14 3.66 -11.45
CA VAL A 19 -2.01 2.23 -11.14
C VAL A 19 -2.34 1.37 -12.37
N PRO A 20 -1.74 0.18 -12.54
CA PRO A 20 -2.01 -0.68 -13.70
C PRO A 20 -3.44 -1.23 -13.76
N VAL A 21 -4.06 -1.50 -12.60
CA VAL A 21 -5.40 -2.11 -12.48
C VAL A 21 -6.15 -1.49 -11.30
N SER A 22 -7.45 -1.28 -11.47
CA SER A 22 -8.40 -0.79 -10.47
C SER A 22 -9.53 -1.80 -10.24
N GLY A 23 -10.29 -1.63 -9.17
CA GLY A 23 -11.42 -2.49 -8.79
C GLY A 23 -11.06 -3.63 -7.82
N PRO A 24 -12.02 -4.51 -7.51
CA PRO A 24 -11.87 -5.57 -6.51
C PRO A 24 -10.93 -6.70 -6.96
N GLY A 25 -10.52 -7.55 -6.03
CA GLY A 25 -9.83 -8.82 -6.27
C GLY A 25 -8.50 -8.97 -5.53
N ALA A 26 -8.05 -10.23 -5.45
CA ALA A 26 -6.73 -10.57 -4.93
C ALA A 26 -5.67 -10.24 -5.98
N ARG A 27 -4.64 -9.47 -5.60
CA ARG A 27 -3.52 -9.17 -6.50
C ARG A 27 -2.24 -8.84 -5.74
N PHE A 28 -1.13 -9.22 -6.36
CA PHE A 28 0.14 -8.52 -6.18
C PHE A 28 0.25 -7.49 -7.32
N MET A 29 0.54 -6.23 -6.99
CA MET A 29 0.59 -5.15 -7.97
C MET A 29 1.78 -4.25 -7.70
N TRP A 30 2.71 -4.22 -8.65
CA TRP A 30 3.73 -3.18 -8.78
C TRP A 30 3.17 -2.03 -9.63
N ALA A 31 2.89 -0.90 -9.01
CA ALA A 31 2.43 0.31 -9.70
C ALA A 31 3.64 1.18 -10.10
N GLY A 32 4.32 0.78 -11.18
CA GLY A 32 5.59 1.38 -11.60
C GLY A 32 5.57 2.89 -11.83
N ARG A 33 4.43 3.47 -12.25
CA ARG A 33 4.28 4.93 -12.44
C ARG A 33 4.09 5.73 -11.15
N LYS A 34 3.90 5.02 -10.03
CA LYS A 34 3.78 5.54 -8.67
C LYS A 34 4.85 4.99 -7.74
N TYR A 35 5.73 4.10 -8.20
CA TYR A 35 6.71 3.40 -7.35
C TYR A 35 6.07 2.65 -6.17
N ALA A 36 4.82 2.24 -6.30
CA ALA A 36 4.03 1.71 -5.19
C ALA A 36 3.84 0.19 -5.30
N ILE A 37 3.75 -0.47 -4.15
CA ILE A 37 3.52 -1.92 -4.06
C ILE A 37 2.19 -2.18 -3.36
N ARG A 38 1.40 -3.10 -3.92
CA ARG A 38 0.22 -3.67 -3.29
C ARG A 38 0.30 -5.20 -3.28
N SER A 39 -0.12 -5.83 -2.19
CA SER A 39 -0.21 -7.29 -2.10
C SER A 39 -1.33 -7.69 -1.15
N GLY A 40 -2.20 -8.62 -1.56
CA GLY A 40 -3.39 -9.00 -0.78
C GLY A 40 -4.69 -8.85 -1.58
N TYR A 41 -5.77 -8.39 -0.92
CA TYR A 41 -7.12 -8.38 -1.47
C TYR A 41 -7.85 -7.06 -1.20
N VAL A 42 -8.66 -6.63 -2.16
CA VAL A 42 -9.60 -5.51 -2.01
C VAL A 42 -10.99 -5.92 -2.47
N ASP A 43 -12.04 -5.52 -1.75
CA ASP A 43 -13.44 -5.76 -2.13
C ASP A 43 -14.06 -4.64 -2.98
N ALA A 44 -13.37 -3.51 -3.10
CA ALA A 44 -13.84 -2.35 -3.85
C ALA A 44 -12.64 -1.54 -4.41
N SER A 45 -12.64 -0.22 -4.21
CA SER A 45 -11.75 0.76 -4.83
C SER A 45 -10.51 1.12 -3.99
N GLN A 46 -10.18 0.35 -2.95
CA GLN A 46 -9.13 0.72 -1.99
C GLN A 46 -7.74 0.81 -2.65
N TRP A 47 -7.50 0.15 -3.79
CA TRP A 47 -6.27 0.27 -4.59
C TRP A 47 -6.48 0.94 -5.95
N ASP A 48 -7.57 1.68 -6.10
CA ASP A 48 -7.75 2.57 -7.25
C ASP A 48 -6.76 3.72 -7.17
N ASN A 49 -6.57 4.40 -8.31
CA ASN A 49 -5.49 5.36 -8.49
C ASN A 49 -5.35 6.39 -7.37
N ASP A 50 -6.47 6.88 -6.85
CA ASP A 50 -6.52 7.96 -5.86
C ASP A 50 -6.20 7.48 -4.45
N ASN A 51 -6.33 6.17 -4.21
CA ASN A 51 -5.99 5.52 -2.94
C ASN A 51 -4.57 4.91 -2.94
N VAL A 52 -3.80 5.16 -4.00
CA VAL A 52 -2.39 4.75 -4.11
C VAL A 52 -1.49 5.97 -4.19
N GLY A 53 -0.80 6.25 -3.09
CA GLY A 53 0.20 7.32 -3.04
C GLY A 53 1.51 6.93 -3.74
N SER A 54 2.26 7.94 -4.16
CA SER A 54 3.61 7.74 -4.72
C SER A 54 4.55 7.14 -3.69
N ALA A 55 5.41 6.19 -4.08
CA ALA A 55 6.33 5.44 -3.22
C ALA A 55 5.64 4.78 -1.99
N SER A 56 4.34 4.49 -2.07
CA SER A 56 3.59 3.90 -0.95
C SER A 56 3.69 2.38 -0.92
N LEU A 57 3.63 1.80 0.28
CA LEU A 57 3.58 0.36 0.50
C LEU A 57 2.23 -0.04 1.11
N GLY A 58 1.60 -1.04 0.52
CA GLY A 58 0.33 -1.56 0.99
C GLY A 58 0.29 -3.08 0.99
N VAL A 59 0.12 -3.73 2.13
CA VAL A 59 0.04 -5.20 2.20
C VAL A 59 -1.09 -5.61 3.13
N GLY A 60 -2.04 -6.40 2.62
CA GLY A 60 -3.15 -6.96 3.38
C GLY A 60 -4.52 -6.78 2.72
N ILE A 61 -5.57 -6.65 3.54
CA ILE A 61 -6.97 -6.66 3.09
C ILE A 61 -7.55 -5.26 3.24
N ASN A 62 -8.14 -4.72 2.17
CA ASN A 62 -8.86 -3.43 2.18
C ASN A 62 -8.05 -2.23 2.72
N ILE A 63 -6.73 -2.28 2.61
CA ILE A 63 -5.84 -1.19 3.05
C ILE A 63 -5.86 -0.03 2.06
N LYS A 64 -5.59 1.18 2.54
CA LYS A 64 -5.36 2.40 1.75
C LYS A 64 -4.07 3.07 2.19
N ALA A 65 -3.01 2.99 1.39
CA ALA A 65 -1.82 3.84 1.55
C ALA A 65 -1.90 4.97 0.51
N SER A 66 -2.74 5.98 0.79
CA SER A 66 -3.16 6.98 -0.20
C SER A 66 -2.20 8.16 -0.31
N ALA A 67 -1.42 8.44 0.73
CA ALA A 67 -0.44 9.52 0.70
C ALA A 67 0.93 9.10 0.18
N SER A 68 1.73 10.10 -0.25
CA SER A 68 3.11 9.88 -0.67
C SER A 68 3.92 9.25 0.47
N THR A 69 4.72 8.23 0.15
CA THR A 69 5.57 7.44 1.06
C THR A 69 4.82 6.82 2.24
N ALA A 70 3.49 6.68 2.14
CA ALA A 70 2.69 6.11 3.20
C ALA A 70 2.80 4.59 3.24
N VAL A 71 2.66 4.01 4.44
CA VAL A 71 2.69 2.56 4.68
C VAL A 71 1.40 2.12 5.35
N ALA A 72 0.64 1.22 4.73
CA ALA A 72 -0.58 0.63 5.32
C ALA A 72 -0.50 -0.90 5.29
N LEU A 73 -0.60 -1.53 6.46
CA LEU A 73 -0.40 -2.97 6.62
C LEU A 73 -1.57 -3.63 7.34
N ASN A 74 -1.85 -4.88 6.98
CA ASN A 74 -2.85 -5.78 7.58
C ASN A 74 -4.30 -5.50 7.13
N ASN A 75 -5.27 -5.27 8.01
CA ASN A 75 -6.70 -5.27 7.62
C ASN A 75 -7.35 -3.90 7.82
N GLY A 76 -7.97 -3.36 6.77
CA GLY A 76 -8.75 -2.13 6.84
C GLY A 76 -7.96 -0.89 7.29
N THR A 77 -6.63 -0.89 7.12
CA THR A 77 -5.79 0.24 7.56
C THR A 77 -5.75 1.38 6.55
N TRP A 78 -5.62 2.60 7.03
CA TRP A 78 -5.59 3.81 6.19
C TRP A 78 -4.45 4.76 6.60
N ALA A 79 -3.43 4.87 5.75
CA ALA A 79 -2.35 5.83 5.88
C ALA A 79 -2.56 6.96 4.86
N SER A 80 -3.16 8.07 5.32
CA SER A 80 -3.53 9.25 4.51
C SER A 80 -2.63 10.46 4.76
N GLY A 81 -1.78 10.44 5.78
CA GLY A 81 -0.74 11.45 5.99
C GLY A 81 0.51 11.20 5.13
N ILE A 82 1.15 12.27 4.65
CA ILE A 82 2.44 12.14 3.95
C ILE A 82 3.49 11.58 4.91
N HIS A 83 4.27 10.58 4.48
CA HIS A 83 5.22 9.83 5.32
C HIS A 83 4.59 9.08 6.51
N SER A 84 3.27 8.85 6.52
CA SER A 84 2.59 8.18 7.63
C SER A 84 2.67 6.66 7.55
N MET A 85 2.43 6.01 8.68
CA MET A 85 2.35 4.55 8.79
C MET A 85 1.14 4.13 9.63
N ALA A 86 0.29 3.26 9.07
CA ALA A 86 -0.84 2.63 9.77
C ALA A 86 -0.67 1.11 9.74
N ILE A 87 -0.62 0.48 10.90
CA ILE A 87 -0.47 -0.98 11.05
C ILE A 87 -1.50 -1.55 12.04
N GLY A 88 -2.04 -2.72 11.70
CA GLY A 88 -3.00 -3.44 12.56
C GLY A 88 -4.34 -3.65 11.87
N ASP A 89 -5.41 -3.69 12.65
CA ASP A 89 -6.77 -3.88 12.14
C ASP A 89 -7.57 -2.61 12.38
N SER A 90 -8.12 -2.03 11.30
CA SER A 90 -8.89 -0.79 11.29
C SER A 90 -8.14 0.45 11.84
N THR A 91 -6.82 0.51 11.64
CA THR A 91 -5.96 1.62 12.09
C THR A 91 -5.89 2.75 11.05
N GLU A 92 -5.97 4.01 11.49
CA GLU A 92 -5.82 5.19 10.62
C GLU A 92 -4.66 6.10 11.07
N ALA A 93 -3.80 6.51 10.14
CA ALA A 93 -2.75 7.51 10.32
C ALA A 93 -2.93 8.67 9.33
N SER A 94 -3.60 9.74 9.78
CA SER A 94 -4.00 10.86 8.93
C SER A 94 -3.05 12.08 8.98
N GLY A 95 -2.25 12.18 10.04
CA GLY A 95 -1.26 13.25 10.19
C GLY A 95 0.02 12.99 9.38
N PRO A 96 0.68 14.03 8.83
CA PRO A 96 2.01 13.88 8.24
C PRO A 96 3.02 13.31 9.25
N GLY A 97 3.76 12.27 8.85
CA GLY A 97 4.76 11.58 9.69
C GLY A 97 4.17 10.78 10.87
N LEU A 98 2.85 10.70 11.00
CA LEU A 98 2.21 9.97 12.09
C LEU A 98 2.40 8.46 11.92
N ILE A 99 2.70 7.78 13.03
CA ILE A 99 2.72 6.32 13.10
C ILE A 99 1.62 5.87 14.04
N CYS A 100 0.63 5.17 13.50
CA CYS A 100 -0.45 4.55 14.26
C CYS A 100 -0.31 3.04 14.21
N PHE A 101 -0.40 2.40 15.38
CA PHE A 101 -0.46 0.94 15.51
C PHE A 101 -1.59 0.55 16.45
N ARG A 102 -2.30 -0.54 16.14
CA ARG A 102 -3.25 -1.13 17.09
C ARG A 102 -2.48 -1.98 18.09
N ALA A 103 -2.51 -1.62 19.37
CA ALA A 103 -1.93 -2.42 20.44
C ALA A 103 -2.87 -3.56 20.84
N CYS A 104 -2.35 -4.79 20.92
CA CYS A 104 -3.00 -5.90 21.59
C CYS A 104 -2.44 -5.98 23.01
N PHE A 105 -3.24 -5.65 24.03
CA PHE A 105 -2.87 -5.89 25.42
C PHE A 105 -3.37 -7.29 25.80
N LYS A 106 -2.45 -8.18 26.15
CA LYS A 106 -2.81 -9.43 26.84
C LYS A 106 -3.27 -9.03 28.24
N SER A 107 -4.57 -9.11 28.53
CA SER A 107 -5.02 -9.12 29.92
C SER A 107 -4.48 -10.40 30.56
N TYR A 108 -3.64 -10.23 31.57
CA TYR A 108 -3.31 -11.28 32.53
C TYR A 108 -4.35 -11.27 33.65
#